data_AF-A0A0F4GTH9-F1
#
_entry.id   AF-A0A0F4GTH9-F1
#
_cell.length_a   1.000
_cell.length_b   1.000
_cell.length_c   1.000
_cell.angle_alpha   90.00
_cell.angle_beta   90.00
_cell.angle_gamma   90.00
#
_symmetry.space_group_name_H-M   'P 1'
#
loop_
_entity.id
_entity.type
_entity.pdbx_description
1 polymer ?
#
loop_
_entity_poly.entity_id
_entity_poly.type
_entity_poly.pdbx_seq_one_letter_code
_entity_poly.pdbx_strand_id
1 'polypeptide(L)'
;MPPTNVGPMLRSTFRAVLTRQEASLCRRTTRCQWTPTIPATRSRTIHTSSRLSYAAPKSKDRGPKSEEDTQTDFSAMDILSNTPPPTTAVDACIEDGFALDSGLRISGAGVLLVGGEAFKWRPWVRDGRKEGTIGAGAAGDDDKGVSSMAGKLQNAKGQWEVDRHVWGILDLAWPKPDLLIVGTGSRTLPLSPQTRADINELGVRIEVQDTRNAAAQYNMLATERGVQQIAAALVPIGWVEGK
;
A
#
# COMPACT_ATOMS: atom_id res chain seq x y z
N MET A 1 2.89 -61.41 -47.53
CA MET A 1 3.83 -60.97 -48.58
C MET A 1 4.06 -59.47 -48.44
N PRO A 2 5.27 -59.03 -48.07
CA PRO A 2 5.78 -57.67 -48.28
C PRO A 2 6.44 -57.57 -49.67
N PRO A 3 6.82 -56.36 -50.12
CA PRO A 3 8.23 -55.91 -50.01
C PRO A 3 8.32 -54.44 -49.50
N THR A 4 9.27 -53.98 -48.66
CA THR A 4 10.75 -53.91 -48.71
C THR A 4 11.34 -53.05 -49.85
N ASN A 5 11.80 -51.83 -49.53
CA ASN A 5 13.15 -51.33 -49.86
C ASN A 5 13.41 -49.99 -49.14
N VAL A 6 14.25 -49.89 -48.09
CA VAL A 6 15.73 -49.74 -48.04
C VAL A 6 16.24 -48.56 -48.88
N GLY A 7 16.78 -47.49 -48.28
CA GLY A 7 18.19 -47.38 -47.95
C GLY A 7 18.68 -45.91 -47.79
N PRO A 8 19.96 -45.67 -47.46
CA PRO A 8 20.35 -44.84 -46.29
C PRO A 8 21.34 -43.68 -46.61
N MET A 9 21.96 -43.12 -45.55
CA MET A 9 23.27 -42.45 -45.54
C MET A 9 23.31 -40.96 -46.00
N LEU A 10 24.06 -40.01 -45.40
CA LEU A 10 25.23 -39.97 -44.51
C LEU A 10 25.10 -38.78 -43.53
N ARG A 11 25.35 -38.95 -42.23
CA ARG A 11 26.62 -38.62 -41.52
C ARG A 11 27.23 -37.25 -41.89
N SER A 12 27.20 -36.32 -40.93
CA SER A 12 28.43 -35.59 -40.60
C SER A 12 28.43 -35.17 -39.13
N THR A 13 29.36 -35.80 -38.43
CA THR A 13 29.85 -35.48 -37.11
C THR A 13 30.75 -34.24 -37.18
N PHE A 14 30.53 -33.25 -36.32
CA PHE A 14 31.65 -32.43 -35.83
C PHE A 14 31.68 -32.46 -34.31
N ARG A 15 32.61 -33.29 -33.85
CA ARG A 15 33.09 -33.40 -32.47
C ARG A 15 34.26 -32.41 -32.37
N ALA A 16 34.11 -31.34 -31.62
CA ALA A 16 35.24 -30.56 -31.14
C ALA A 16 35.39 -30.83 -29.64
N VAL A 17 36.17 -31.87 -29.35
CA VAL A 17 36.84 -32.05 -28.07
C VAL A 17 38.02 -31.09 -28.10
N LEU A 18 38.08 -30.14 -27.18
CA LEU A 18 39.34 -29.54 -26.79
C LEU A 18 39.55 -29.70 -25.29
N THR A 19 40.66 -30.35 -25.04
CA THR A 19 41.21 -30.83 -23.80
C THR A 19 41.75 -29.72 -22.93
N ARG A 20 41.40 -29.81 -21.64
CA ARG A 20 42.32 -29.87 -20.49
C ARG A 20 43.45 -28.82 -20.43
N GLN A 21 43.37 -27.94 -19.44
CA GLN A 21 44.51 -27.78 -18.54
C GLN A 21 44.08 -27.34 -17.15
N GLU A 22 44.29 -28.24 -16.20
CA GLU A 22 44.48 -27.89 -14.79
C GLU A 22 45.72 -27.00 -14.68
N ALA A 23 45.59 -25.94 -13.90
CA ALA A 23 46.70 -25.35 -13.19
C ALA A 23 46.26 -25.17 -11.73
N SER A 24 46.42 -26.24 -10.96
CA SER A 24 46.74 -26.14 -9.55
C SER A 24 48.03 -25.32 -9.42
N LEU A 25 48.07 -24.32 -8.55
CA LEU A 25 49.14 -24.16 -7.57
C LEU A 25 48.90 -22.98 -6.62
N CYS A 26 49.23 -23.28 -5.37
CA CYS A 26 49.72 -22.40 -4.32
C CYS A 26 48.72 -21.47 -3.59
N ARG A 27 48.26 -21.99 -2.45
CA ARG A 27 48.07 -21.23 -1.22
C ARG A 27 49.20 -20.21 -1.03
N ARG A 28 48.84 -18.93 -0.97
CA ARG A 28 49.54 -17.97 -0.11
C ARG A 28 48.50 -17.01 0.46
N THR A 29 48.13 -17.30 1.70
CA THR A 29 47.58 -16.34 2.66
C THR A 29 48.59 -15.20 2.83
N THR A 30 48.48 -14.16 2.01
CA THR A 30 49.03 -12.85 2.36
C THR A 30 47.99 -12.14 3.21
N ARG A 31 48.27 -12.15 4.51
CA ARG A 31 47.70 -11.25 5.51
C ARG A 31 48.04 -9.81 5.09
N CYS A 32 47.25 -9.21 4.21
CA CYS A 32 47.28 -7.77 4.00
C CYS A 32 46.67 -7.15 5.26
N GLN A 33 47.53 -6.70 6.16
CA GLN A 33 47.15 -5.85 7.27
C GLN A 33 46.78 -4.49 6.67
N TRP A 34 45.50 -4.33 6.36
CA TRP A 34 44.92 -3.02 6.14
C TRP A 34 44.76 -2.39 7.52
N THR A 35 45.71 -1.54 7.90
CA THR A 35 45.45 -0.56 8.94
C THR A 35 44.33 0.35 8.44
N PRO A 36 43.20 0.48 9.14
CA PRO A 36 42.26 1.54 8.85
C PRO A 36 42.91 2.86 9.29
N THR A 37 43.59 3.53 8.36
CA THR A 37 43.85 4.97 8.53
C THR A 37 42.50 5.63 8.37
N ILE A 38 41.85 5.90 9.50
CA ILE A 38 40.62 6.68 9.60
C ILE A 38 40.86 7.99 8.85
N PRO A 39 40.21 8.26 7.70
CA PRO A 39 40.26 9.59 7.13
C PRO A 39 39.49 10.50 8.08
N ALA A 40 40.22 11.46 8.68
CA ALA A 40 39.65 12.48 9.53
C ALA A 40 38.44 13.12 8.84
N THR A 41 37.28 12.99 9.48
CA THR A 41 36.01 13.54 9.06
C THR A 41 36.15 15.05 8.88
N ARG A 42 36.29 15.53 7.64
CA ARG A 42 36.09 16.95 7.31
C ARG A 42 34.59 17.22 7.33
N SER A 43 34.08 17.55 8.51
CA SER A 43 32.77 18.19 8.66
C SER A 43 32.80 19.54 7.94
N ARG A 44 32.21 19.61 6.74
CA ARG A 44 31.85 20.89 6.12
C ARG A 44 30.54 21.37 6.72
N THR A 45 30.64 22.09 7.83
CA THR A 45 29.55 22.92 8.37
C THR A 45 29.45 24.21 7.55
N ILE A 46 28.32 24.43 6.88
CA ILE A 46 28.00 25.69 6.18
C ILE A 46 27.09 26.52 7.09
N HIS A 47 27.58 27.04 8.22
CA HIS A 47 26.92 28.13 8.94
C HIS A 47 27.99 28.93 9.70
N THR A 48 28.32 30.13 9.21
CA THR A 48 29.09 31.12 9.98
C THR A 48 28.13 31.85 10.91
N SER A 49 27.72 31.17 11.97
CA SER A 49 27.02 31.81 13.09
C SER A 49 27.98 31.73 14.27
N SER A 50 28.47 32.87 14.73
CA SER A 50 29.25 32.96 15.95
C SER A 50 28.46 32.29 17.07
N ARG A 51 28.98 31.19 17.61
CA ARG A 51 28.45 30.63 18.86
C ARG A 51 28.88 31.55 19.99
N LEU A 52 28.20 32.68 20.13
CA LEU A 52 28.14 33.36 21.42
C LEU A 52 27.52 32.37 22.38
N SER A 53 28.31 31.89 23.33
CA SER A 53 27.81 31.22 24.53
C SER A 53 26.98 32.25 25.31
N TYR A 54 25.72 32.38 24.93
CA TYR A 54 24.75 33.16 25.67
C TYR A 54 24.49 32.41 26.97
N ALA A 55 25.01 32.94 28.08
CA ALA A 55 24.60 32.47 29.39
C ALA A 55 23.08 32.66 29.50
N ALA A 56 22.37 31.65 30.02
CA ALA A 56 20.94 31.79 30.28
C ALA A 56 20.70 33.05 31.13
N PRO A 57 19.72 33.90 30.76
CA PRO A 57 19.51 35.17 31.44
C PRO A 57 19.20 34.90 32.93
N LYS A 58 19.96 35.54 33.82
CA LYS A 58 19.88 35.33 35.28
C LYS A 58 18.62 35.93 35.90
N SER A 59 17.89 36.78 35.16
CA SER A 59 16.59 37.32 35.58
C SER A 59 15.48 36.77 34.68
N LYS A 60 14.39 36.34 35.30
CA LYS A 60 13.10 36.05 34.65
C LYS A 60 12.18 37.27 34.72
N ASP A 61 12.76 38.47 34.68
CA ASP A 61 11.95 39.67 34.81
C ASP A 61 11.37 40.03 33.45
N ARG A 62 10.14 39.56 33.21
CA ARG A 62 9.41 39.68 31.94
C ARG A 62 8.52 40.93 31.92
N GLY A 63 8.89 41.95 32.68
CA GLY A 63 8.07 43.13 32.91
C GLY A 63 6.80 42.81 33.73
N PRO A 64 5.96 43.83 33.99
CA PRO A 64 4.66 43.61 34.61
C PRO A 64 3.85 42.59 33.80
N LYS A 65 3.00 41.80 34.46
CA LYS A 65 2.07 40.90 33.77
C LYS A 65 1.29 41.73 32.75
N SER A 66 1.43 41.39 31.47
CA SER A 66 0.57 41.91 30.42
C SER A 66 -0.87 41.52 30.76
N GLU A 67 -1.78 42.49 30.89
CA GLU A 67 -3.24 42.25 30.94
C GLU A 67 -3.85 42.11 29.55
N GLU A 68 -3.00 42.00 28.54
CA GLU A 68 -3.38 41.73 27.17
C GLU A 68 -3.93 40.29 27.11
N ASP A 69 -5.15 40.13 26.62
CA ASP A 69 -5.81 38.85 26.30
C ASP A 69 -5.15 38.17 25.06
N THR A 70 -3.82 38.18 25.03
CA THR A 70 -2.98 37.61 23.97
C THR A 70 -2.63 36.15 24.27
N GLN A 71 -3.19 35.60 25.36
CA GLN A 71 -3.10 34.17 25.62
C GLN A 71 -4.09 33.48 24.69
N THR A 72 -3.62 33.14 23.49
CA THR A 72 -4.37 32.36 22.49
C THR A 72 -5.00 31.17 23.17
N ASP A 73 -6.31 31.26 23.42
CA ASP A 73 -7.09 30.14 23.87
C ASP A 73 -7.14 29.16 22.70
N PHE A 74 -6.36 28.09 22.82
CA PHE A 74 -6.29 27.05 21.79
C PHE A 74 -7.65 26.40 21.52
N SER A 75 -8.59 26.50 22.48
CA SER A 75 -9.98 26.07 22.27
C SER A 75 -10.77 27.05 21.40
N ALA A 76 -10.45 28.34 21.40
CA ALA A 76 -11.08 29.36 20.57
C ALA A 76 -10.57 29.38 19.11
N MET A 77 -9.50 28.64 18.80
CA MET A 77 -8.95 28.52 17.44
C MET A 77 -9.32 27.20 16.75
N ASP A 78 -10.13 26.35 17.39
CA ASP A 78 -10.63 25.11 16.80
C ASP A 78 -11.83 25.38 15.87
N ILE A 79 -11.50 25.87 14.68
CA ILE A 79 -12.42 26.27 13.61
C ILE A 79 -13.28 25.09 13.10
N LEU A 80 -12.87 23.84 13.37
CA LEU A 80 -13.55 22.63 12.89
C LEU A 80 -14.47 21.98 13.94
N SER A 81 -14.53 22.52 15.16
CA SER A 81 -15.38 22.00 16.24
C SER A 81 -16.87 21.90 15.88
N ASN A 82 -17.34 22.68 14.90
CA ASN A 82 -18.75 22.72 14.48
C ASN A 82 -19.01 22.05 13.12
N THR A 83 -18.00 21.43 12.50
CA THR A 83 -18.26 20.62 11.29
C THR A 83 -18.77 19.25 11.71
N PRO A 84 -20.01 18.87 11.34
CA PRO A 84 -20.52 17.55 11.66
C PRO A 84 -19.64 16.47 11.00
N PRO A 85 -19.35 15.36 11.70
CA PRO A 85 -18.61 14.27 11.08
C PRO A 85 -19.38 13.75 9.86
N PRO A 86 -18.66 13.31 8.82
CA PRO A 86 -19.33 12.75 7.66
C PRO A 86 -20.02 11.44 8.05
N THR A 87 -21.21 11.20 7.49
CA THR A 87 -21.98 9.96 7.68
C THR A 87 -21.19 8.68 7.31
N THR A 88 -20.19 8.83 6.44
CA THR A 88 -19.24 7.77 6.02
C THR A 88 -18.00 7.64 6.90
N ALA A 89 -17.89 8.41 7.98
CA ALA A 89 -16.79 8.27 8.93
C ALA A 89 -16.71 6.83 9.43
N VAL A 90 -15.51 6.27 9.43
CA VAL A 90 -15.26 4.92 9.93
C VAL A 90 -15.17 4.99 11.45
N ASP A 91 -16.12 4.37 12.13
CA ASP A 91 -16.17 4.27 13.59
C ASP A 91 -15.29 3.12 14.10
N ALA A 92 -15.41 1.94 13.47
CA ALA A 92 -14.61 0.77 13.84
C ALA A 92 -14.13 -0.05 12.63
N CYS A 93 -12.86 -0.45 12.67
CA CYS A 93 -12.31 -1.48 11.80
C CYS A 93 -12.42 -2.84 12.51
N ILE A 94 -13.29 -3.71 12.01
CA ILE A 94 -13.55 -5.06 12.52
C ILE A 94 -12.68 -6.05 11.74
N GLU A 95 -12.42 -7.24 12.30
CA GLU A 95 -11.63 -8.28 11.61
C GLU A 95 -12.15 -8.61 10.21
N ASP A 96 -13.46 -8.74 10.05
CA ASP A 96 -14.11 -9.12 8.80
C ASP A 96 -14.78 -7.95 8.06
N GLY A 97 -14.64 -6.70 8.54
CA GLY A 97 -15.31 -5.57 7.93
C GLY A 97 -15.20 -4.24 8.67
N PHE A 98 -16.24 -3.42 8.57
CA PHE A 98 -16.24 -2.02 9.00
C PHE A 98 -17.57 -1.60 9.60
N ALA A 99 -17.53 -0.75 10.62
CA ALA A 99 -18.68 -0.01 11.12
C ALA A 99 -18.48 1.47 10.81
N LEU A 100 -19.52 2.11 10.29
CA LEU A 100 -19.54 3.54 9.98
C LEU A 100 -20.41 4.29 10.99
N ASP A 101 -20.15 5.59 11.14
CA ASP A 101 -20.88 6.48 12.07
C ASP A 101 -22.39 6.53 11.80
N SER A 102 -22.79 6.35 10.54
CA SER A 102 -24.21 6.16 10.15
C SER A 102 -24.94 4.98 10.81
N GLY A 103 -24.23 4.11 11.52
CA GLY A 103 -24.73 2.83 12.03
C GLY A 103 -24.66 1.70 11.01
N LEU A 104 -24.21 1.95 9.78
CA LEU A 104 -24.00 0.93 8.76
C LEU A 104 -22.84 0.00 9.14
N ARG A 105 -23.08 -1.31 9.10
CA ARG A 105 -22.06 -2.34 9.33
C ARG A 105 -21.89 -3.18 8.07
N ILE A 106 -20.66 -3.20 7.57
CA ILE A 106 -20.25 -3.98 6.40
C ILE A 106 -19.43 -5.16 6.93
N SER A 107 -19.84 -6.38 6.60
CA SER A 107 -19.18 -7.63 7.04
C SER A 107 -18.83 -8.49 5.83
N GLY A 108 -17.74 -9.27 5.94
CA GLY A 108 -17.26 -10.18 4.90
C GLY A 108 -16.79 -9.50 3.61
N ALA A 109 -16.55 -8.18 3.63
CA ALA A 109 -16.12 -7.42 2.47
C ALA A 109 -15.29 -6.21 2.91
N GLY A 110 -14.47 -5.70 1.99
CA GLY A 110 -13.88 -4.37 2.11
C GLY A 110 -14.92 -3.30 1.90
N VAL A 111 -14.51 -2.05 2.16
CA VAL A 111 -15.33 -0.88 1.89
C VAL A 111 -14.62 0.06 0.93
N LEU A 112 -15.36 0.57 -0.04
CA LEU A 112 -14.95 1.68 -0.89
C LEU A 112 -15.85 2.88 -0.56
N LEU A 113 -15.25 3.95 -0.05
CA LEU A 113 -15.91 5.19 0.33
C LEU A 113 -15.64 6.23 -0.76
N VAL A 114 -16.69 6.72 -1.43
CA VAL A 114 -16.59 7.70 -2.53
C VAL A 114 -17.79 8.62 -2.46
N GLY A 115 -17.58 9.95 -2.49
CA GLY A 115 -18.67 10.93 -2.59
C GLY A 115 -19.65 10.93 -1.41
N GLY A 116 -19.23 10.49 -0.23
CA GLY A 116 -20.12 10.34 0.93
C GLY A 116 -21.01 9.10 0.88
N GLU A 117 -20.70 8.13 0.01
CA GLU A 117 -21.35 6.83 -0.06
C GLU A 117 -20.37 5.71 0.28
N ALA A 118 -20.90 4.58 0.77
CA ALA A 118 -20.13 3.41 1.15
C ALA A 118 -20.55 2.18 0.35
N PHE A 119 -19.61 1.61 -0.40
CA PHE A 119 -19.82 0.45 -1.25
C PHE A 119 -19.11 -0.78 -0.70
N LYS A 120 -19.76 -1.95 -0.79
CA LYS A 120 -19.08 -3.22 -0.58
C LYS A 120 -18.03 -3.41 -1.66
N TRP A 121 -16.80 -3.65 -1.27
CA TRP A 121 -15.66 -3.73 -2.16
C TRP A 121 -14.87 -5.01 -1.93
N ARG A 122 -14.61 -5.78 -2.99
CA ARG A 122 -13.95 -7.10 -2.93
C ARG A 122 -12.88 -7.19 -4.01
N PRO A 123 -11.74 -6.50 -3.85
CA PRO A 123 -10.70 -6.45 -4.86
C PRO A 123 -10.03 -7.82 -5.13
N TRP A 124 -10.25 -8.80 -4.25
CA TRP A 124 -9.70 -10.14 -4.34
C TRP A 124 -10.54 -11.09 -5.23
N VAL A 125 -11.71 -10.64 -5.70
CA VAL A 125 -12.54 -11.37 -6.65
C VAL A 125 -12.09 -10.99 -8.06
N ARG A 126 -11.63 -11.97 -8.85
CA ARG A 126 -11.16 -11.76 -10.23
C ARG A 126 -12.22 -12.21 -11.23
N ASP A 127 -12.35 -11.46 -12.34
CA ASP A 127 -13.20 -11.81 -13.46
C ASP A 127 -12.72 -13.14 -14.08
N GLY A 128 -13.58 -14.16 -14.02
CA GLY A 128 -13.28 -15.51 -14.49
C GLY A 128 -13.49 -16.60 -13.44
N ARG A 129 -13.55 -16.25 -12.16
CA ARG A 129 -14.24 -17.10 -11.18
C ARG A 129 -15.73 -16.80 -11.34
N LYS A 130 -16.40 -17.52 -12.24
CA LYS A 130 -17.86 -17.65 -12.13
C LYS A 130 -18.13 -17.99 -10.68
N GLU A 131 -18.88 -17.13 -10.04
CA GLU A 131 -19.70 -17.50 -8.92
C GLU A 131 -20.33 -18.88 -9.24
N GLY A 132 -19.82 -19.94 -8.60
CA GLY A 132 -20.27 -21.30 -8.82
C GLY A 132 -19.51 -22.21 -9.81
N THR A 133 -18.34 -21.87 -10.38
CA THR A 133 -17.57 -22.89 -11.15
C THR A 133 -16.51 -23.58 -10.31
N ILE A 134 -16.96 -24.67 -9.70
CA ILE A 134 -16.17 -25.73 -9.10
C ILE A 134 -15.30 -26.36 -10.21
N GLY A 135 -14.02 -26.61 -9.92
CA GLY A 135 -13.24 -27.56 -10.72
C GLY A 135 -14.01 -28.86 -10.88
N ALA A 136 -13.94 -29.49 -12.05
CA ALA A 136 -14.65 -30.72 -12.37
C ALA A 136 -14.56 -31.73 -11.20
N GLY A 137 -15.66 -31.92 -10.45
CA GLY A 137 -15.75 -32.96 -9.43
C GLY A 137 -16.38 -32.64 -8.06
N ALA A 138 -16.95 -31.45 -7.80
CA ALA A 138 -17.79 -31.29 -6.61
C ALA A 138 -19.17 -30.77 -6.99
N ALA A 139 -20.22 -31.46 -6.53
CA ALA A 139 -21.58 -30.98 -6.56
C ALA A 139 -21.68 -29.74 -5.66
N GLY A 140 -21.90 -28.59 -6.28
CA GLY A 140 -22.14 -27.33 -5.57
C GLY A 140 -23.62 -27.25 -5.24
N ASP A 141 -23.92 -27.10 -3.97
CA ASP A 141 -25.20 -26.69 -3.43
C ASP A 141 -25.32 -25.16 -3.60
N ASP A 142 -26.38 -24.72 -4.27
CA ASP A 142 -26.51 -23.46 -5.00
C ASP A 142 -26.76 -22.23 -4.11
N ASP A 143 -26.60 -22.33 -2.79
CA ASP A 143 -26.91 -21.25 -1.83
C ASP A 143 -25.67 -20.47 -1.34
N LYS A 144 -24.48 -20.69 -1.93
CA LYS A 144 -23.22 -20.00 -1.55
C LYS A 144 -22.62 -19.15 -2.67
N GLY A 145 -23.46 -18.33 -3.29
CA GLY A 145 -23.04 -17.27 -4.20
C GLY A 145 -22.27 -16.14 -3.51
N VAL A 146 -21.30 -15.55 -4.23
CA VAL A 146 -20.51 -14.33 -3.98
C VAL A 146 -19.68 -14.15 -2.69
N SER A 147 -19.77 -14.98 -1.65
CA SER A 147 -19.34 -14.51 -0.31
C SER A 147 -17.94 -14.86 0.20
N SER A 148 -17.00 -15.38 -0.61
CA SER A 148 -15.68 -15.73 -0.07
C SER A 148 -14.78 -14.50 0.15
N MET A 149 -14.32 -14.29 1.39
CA MET A 149 -13.16 -13.43 1.71
C MET A 149 -11.86 -13.96 1.08
N ALA A 150 -11.85 -15.22 0.65
CA ALA A 150 -10.70 -15.85 0.02
C ALA A 150 -10.41 -15.29 -1.39
N GLY A 151 -9.18 -14.82 -1.57
CA GLY A 151 -8.60 -14.48 -2.87
C GLY A 151 -7.16 -14.00 -2.70
N LYS A 152 -6.53 -13.59 -3.80
CA LYS A 152 -5.12 -13.17 -3.84
C LYS A 152 -5.02 -11.71 -4.25
N LEU A 153 -4.38 -10.90 -3.39
CA LEU A 153 -4.11 -9.47 -3.61
C LEU A 153 -2.63 -9.14 -3.70
N GLN A 154 -1.76 -10.14 -3.53
CA GLN A 154 -0.31 -9.94 -3.59
C GLN A 154 0.25 -10.64 -4.82
N ASN A 155 1.19 -10.00 -5.51
CA ASN A 155 1.94 -10.67 -6.57
C ASN A 155 3.09 -11.51 -6.00
N ALA A 156 3.81 -12.22 -6.88
CA ALA A 156 4.96 -13.04 -6.46
C ALA A 156 6.10 -12.23 -5.79
N LYS A 157 6.09 -10.91 -5.93
CA LYS A 157 7.05 -9.98 -5.33
C LYS A 157 6.55 -9.37 -4.00
N GLY A 158 5.38 -9.79 -3.52
CA GLY A 158 4.76 -9.26 -2.29
C GLY A 158 4.20 -7.84 -2.43
N GLN A 159 3.99 -7.37 -3.65
CA GLN A 159 3.34 -6.07 -3.91
C GLN A 159 1.83 -6.26 -4.01
N TRP A 160 1.07 -5.28 -3.55
CA TRP A 160 -0.37 -5.26 -3.66
C TRP A 160 -0.80 -4.97 -5.10
N GLU A 161 -1.54 -5.89 -5.69
CA GLU A 161 -1.92 -5.87 -7.11
C GLU A 161 -3.38 -6.27 -7.25
N VAL A 162 -4.12 -5.45 -7.99
CA VAL A 162 -5.53 -5.63 -8.30
C VAL A 162 -5.78 -5.29 -9.76
N ASP A 163 -6.81 -5.93 -10.33
CA ASP A 163 -7.21 -5.72 -11.72
C ASP A 163 -7.94 -4.37 -11.86
N ARG A 164 -7.81 -3.70 -13.02
CA ARG A 164 -8.39 -2.35 -13.26
C ARG A 164 -9.89 -2.26 -12.97
N HIS A 165 -10.66 -3.32 -13.23
CA HIS A 165 -12.12 -3.37 -13.06
C HIS A 165 -12.57 -3.10 -11.62
N VAL A 166 -11.72 -3.37 -10.61
CA VAL A 166 -12.07 -3.11 -9.20
C VAL A 166 -12.25 -1.61 -8.90
N TRP A 167 -11.78 -0.74 -9.80
CA TRP A 167 -11.87 0.72 -9.70
C TRP A 167 -13.02 1.32 -10.50
N GLY A 168 -13.90 0.51 -11.09
CA GLY A 168 -14.96 1.01 -11.99
C GLY A 168 -15.88 2.06 -11.38
N ILE A 169 -16.07 2.06 -10.05
CA ILE A 169 -16.84 3.11 -9.35
C ILE A 169 -16.14 4.48 -9.47
N LEU A 170 -14.80 4.53 -9.44
CA LEU A 170 -14.03 5.76 -9.59
C LEU A 170 -14.09 6.32 -11.03
N ASP A 171 -14.32 5.47 -12.02
CA ASP A 171 -14.54 5.91 -13.41
C ASP A 171 -15.89 6.63 -13.58
N LEU A 172 -16.89 6.23 -12.79
CA LEU A 172 -18.24 6.77 -12.85
C LEU A 172 -18.46 7.97 -11.92
N ALA A 173 -17.60 8.15 -10.91
CA ALA A 173 -17.74 9.20 -9.92
C ALA A 173 -17.47 10.59 -10.51
N TRP A 174 -18.43 11.51 -10.34
CA TRP A 174 -18.28 12.93 -10.68
C TRP A 174 -18.79 13.85 -9.55
N PRO A 175 -18.06 14.92 -9.20
CA PRO A 175 -16.68 15.22 -9.58
C PRO A 175 -15.70 14.16 -9.07
N LYS A 176 -14.59 13.98 -9.79
CA LYS A 176 -13.60 12.94 -9.49
C LYS A 176 -12.83 13.28 -8.20
N PRO A 177 -12.57 12.31 -7.30
CA PRO A 177 -11.82 12.59 -6.08
C PRO A 177 -10.36 12.94 -6.38
N ASP A 178 -9.78 13.82 -5.57
CA ASP A 178 -8.39 14.28 -5.71
C ASP A 178 -7.39 13.27 -5.10
N LEU A 179 -7.80 12.60 -4.01
CA LEU A 179 -6.98 11.66 -3.25
C LEU A 179 -7.76 10.38 -2.94
N LEU A 180 -7.15 9.24 -3.25
CA LEU A 180 -7.58 7.91 -2.86
C LEU A 180 -6.62 7.33 -1.82
N ILE A 181 -7.14 7.05 -0.63
CA ILE A 181 -6.42 6.38 0.44
C ILE A 181 -6.70 4.88 0.34
N VAL A 182 -5.66 4.06 0.23
CA VAL A 182 -5.77 2.61 0.13
C VAL A 182 -5.30 1.96 1.43
N GLY A 183 -6.23 1.33 2.13
CA GLY A 183 -6.00 0.51 3.32
C GLY A 183 -5.78 -0.95 2.92
N THR A 184 -4.55 -1.44 3.03
CA THR A 184 -4.15 -2.77 2.52
C THR A 184 -4.36 -3.93 3.50
N GLY A 185 -5.04 -3.69 4.63
CA GLY A 185 -5.30 -4.67 5.68
C GLY A 185 -4.53 -4.36 6.97
N SER A 186 -4.01 -5.39 7.62
CA SER A 186 -3.27 -5.26 8.90
C SER A 186 -1.88 -4.62 8.76
N ARG A 187 -1.31 -4.60 7.56
CA ARG A 187 0.03 -4.04 7.29
C ARG A 187 0.01 -3.27 5.97
N THR A 188 0.85 -2.24 5.86
CA THR A 188 1.07 -1.52 4.62
C THR A 188 1.81 -2.41 3.61
N LEU A 189 1.24 -2.56 2.42
CA LEU A 189 1.86 -3.25 1.28
C LEU A 189 2.20 -2.27 0.16
N PRO A 190 3.38 -2.38 -0.47
CA PRO A 190 3.71 -1.54 -1.62
C PRO A 190 2.83 -1.90 -2.82
N LEU A 191 2.27 -0.91 -3.52
CA LEU A 191 1.49 -1.16 -4.74
C LEU A 191 2.38 -1.66 -5.88
N SER A 192 1.81 -2.52 -6.71
CA SER A 192 2.39 -2.87 -8.01
C SER A 192 2.47 -1.62 -8.91
N PRO A 193 3.48 -1.51 -9.78
CA PRO A 193 3.56 -0.41 -10.74
C PRO A 193 2.34 -0.34 -11.67
N GLN A 194 1.75 -1.48 -12.01
CA GLN A 194 0.58 -1.58 -12.88
C GLN A 194 -0.66 -0.98 -12.22
N THR A 195 -0.99 -1.42 -11.01
CA THR A 195 -2.13 -0.89 -10.25
C THR A 195 -1.98 0.62 -9.98
N ARG A 196 -0.75 1.09 -9.72
CA ARG A 196 -0.48 2.52 -9.59
C ARG A 196 -0.72 3.26 -10.91
N ALA A 197 -0.32 2.70 -12.04
CA ALA A 197 -0.55 3.29 -13.35
C ALA A 197 -2.05 3.37 -13.67
N ASP A 198 -2.82 2.31 -13.40
CA ASP A 198 -4.27 2.28 -13.60
C ASP A 198 -4.95 3.40 -12.82
N ILE A 199 -4.61 3.59 -11.54
CA ILE A 199 -5.21 4.64 -10.69
C ILE A 199 -4.75 6.03 -11.11
N ASN A 200 -3.49 6.19 -11.52
CA ASN A 200 -3.00 7.47 -12.04
C ASN A 200 -3.68 7.86 -13.36
N GLU A 201 -4.04 6.88 -14.21
CA GLU A 201 -4.81 7.13 -15.44
C GLU A 201 -6.21 7.66 -15.13
N LEU A 202 -6.80 7.26 -14.00
CA LEU A 202 -8.03 7.86 -13.49
C LEU A 202 -7.82 9.34 -13.14
N GLY A 203 -6.60 9.82 -12.95
CA GLY A 203 -6.33 11.20 -12.53
C GLY A 203 -6.47 11.43 -11.03
N VAL A 204 -6.43 10.36 -10.23
CA VAL A 204 -6.56 10.40 -8.77
C VAL A 204 -5.19 10.17 -8.12
N ARG A 205 -4.84 10.94 -7.08
CA ARG A 205 -3.61 10.71 -6.32
C ARG A 205 -3.80 9.53 -5.37
N ILE A 206 -2.75 8.76 -5.13
CA ILE A 206 -2.84 7.57 -4.26
C ILE A 206 -1.94 7.68 -3.02
N GLU A 207 -2.52 7.34 -1.87
CA GLU A 207 -1.80 7.13 -0.62
C GLU A 207 -2.08 5.72 -0.09
N VAL A 208 -1.06 5.05 0.47
CA VAL A 208 -1.15 3.64 0.84
C VAL A 208 -0.74 3.48 2.29
N GLN A 209 -1.62 2.89 3.08
CA GLN A 209 -1.41 2.65 4.50
C GLN A 209 -2.00 1.29 4.91
N ASP A 210 -1.78 0.91 6.17
CA ASP A 210 -2.61 -0.09 6.83
C ASP A 210 -4.02 0.48 7.07
N THR A 211 -4.99 -0.41 7.19
CA THR A 211 -6.40 -0.04 7.16
C THR A 211 -6.82 0.87 8.32
N ARG A 212 -6.24 0.70 9.51
CA ARG A 212 -6.62 1.50 10.68
C ARG A 212 -6.16 2.95 10.53
N ASN A 213 -4.93 3.14 10.06
CA ASN A 213 -4.38 4.47 9.79
C ASN A 213 -5.07 5.12 8.59
N ALA A 214 -5.33 4.36 7.53
CA ALA A 214 -6.08 4.82 6.36
C ALA A 214 -7.49 5.33 6.73
N ALA A 215 -8.21 4.61 7.60
CA ALA A 215 -9.52 5.00 8.09
C ALA A 215 -9.47 6.31 8.89
N ALA A 216 -8.50 6.45 9.80
CA ALA A 216 -8.31 7.68 10.56
C ALA A 216 -7.97 8.88 9.66
N GLN A 217 -7.09 8.67 8.68
CA GLN A 217 -6.72 9.70 7.72
C GLN A 217 -7.91 10.13 6.85
N TYR A 218 -8.72 9.17 6.40
CA TYR A 218 -9.96 9.46 5.68
C TYR A 218 -10.89 10.34 6.53
N ASN A 219 -11.15 9.96 7.79
CA ASN A 219 -12.05 10.70 8.66
C ASN A 219 -11.61 12.17 8.82
N MET A 220 -10.31 12.41 9.01
CA MET A 220 -9.76 13.76 9.12
C MET A 220 -9.94 14.55 7.81
N LEU A 221 -9.49 14.00 6.69
CA LEU A 221 -9.52 14.71 5.41
C LEU A 221 -10.94 14.89 4.88
N ALA A 222 -11.84 13.94 5.12
CA ALA A 222 -13.25 14.04 4.74
C ALA A 222 -13.97 15.14 5.53
N THR A 223 -13.55 15.41 6.76
CA THR A 223 -14.07 16.51 7.58
C THR A 223 -13.48 17.86 7.15
N GLU A 224 -12.18 17.91 6.87
CA GLU A 224 -11.47 19.15 6.49
C GLU A 224 -11.74 19.61 5.05
N ARG A 225 -11.67 18.69 4.09
CA ARG A 225 -11.73 18.97 2.65
C ARG A 225 -13.08 18.59 2.02
N GLY A 226 -13.88 17.83 2.74
CA GLY A 226 -15.15 17.29 2.27
C GLY A 226 -15.02 15.90 1.65
N VAL A 227 -16.08 15.11 1.81
CA VAL A 227 -16.21 13.71 1.32
C VAL A 227 -16.12 13.56 -0.19
N GLN A 228 -16.29 14.65 -0.94
CA GLN A 228 -16.25 14.61 -2.40
C GLN A 228 -14.81 14.59 -2.94
N GLN A 229 -13.86 15.23 -2.24
CA GLN A 229 -12.47 15.33 -2.69
C GLN A 229 -11.64 14.10 -2.30
N ILE A 230 -12.11 13.32 -1.31
CA ILE A 230 -11.35 12.24 -0.70
C ILE A 230 -12.13 10.93 -0.82
N ALA A 231 -11.47 9.91 -1.36
CA ALA A 231 -11.97 8.54 -1.41
C ALA A 231 -11.10 7.62 -0.56
N ALA A 232 -11.68 6.53 -0.07
CA ALA A 232 -10.93 5.49 0.64
C ALA A 232 -11.33 4.09 0.17
N ALA A 233 -10.35 3.23 -0.07
CA ALA A 233 -10.54 1.83 -0.43
C ALA A 233 -9.86 0.96 0.63
N LEU A 234 -10.65 0.32 1.48
CA LEU A 234 -10.18 -0.33 2.71
C LEU A 234 -10.45 -1.83 2.69
N VAL A 235 -9.39 -2.61 2.88
CA VAL A 235 -9.44 -4.07 3.07
C VAL A 235 -9.56 -4.37 4.57
N PRO A 236 -10.44 -5.30 5.01
CA PRO A 236 -10.59 -5.61 6.42
C PRO A 236 -9.28 -6.05 7.07
N ILE A 237 -9.07 -5.70 8.35
CA ILE A 237 -7.80 -5.98 9.04
C ILE A 237 -7.53 -7.47 9.20
N GLY A 238 -8.57 -8.29 9.33
CA GLY A 238 -8.49 -9.74 9.44
C GLY A 238 -8.51 -10.46 8.09
N TRP A 239 -8.49 -9.73 6.96
CA TRP A 239 -8.37 -10.33 5.65
C TRP A 239 -6.99 -10.99 5.48
N VAL A 240 -6.99 -12.26 5.07
CA VAL A 240 -5.78 -13.04 4.82
C VAL A 240 -5.93 -13.75 3.48
N GLU A 241 -4.85 -13.79 2.71
CA GLU A 241 -4.82 -14.48 1.42
C GLU A 241 -5.17 -15.98 1.60
N GLY A 242 -6.18 -16.44 0.87
CA GLY A 242 -6.60 -17.85 0.83
C GLY A 242 -7.44 -18.36 2.00
N LYS A 243 -7.91 -17.50 2.91
CA LYS A 243 -8.78 -17.86 4.04
C LYS A 243 -10.24 -17.46 3.84
#